data_AF-A0A258D9M6-F1
#
_entry.id   AF-A0A258D9M6-F1
#
_cell.length_a   1.000
_cell.length_b   1.000
_cell.length_c   1.000
_cell.angle_alpha   90.00
_cell.angle_beta   90.00
_cell.angle_gamma   90.00
#
_symmetry.space_group_name_H-M   'P 1'
#
loop_
_entity.id
_entity.type
_entity.pdbx_description
1 polymer ?
#
loop_
_entity_poly.entity_id
_entity_poly.type
_entity_poly.pdbx_seq_one_letter_code
_entity_poly.pdbx_strand_id
1 'polypeptide(L)'
;PDHPTVTTPGAPTGKVAFEVTRSKGFEGMAMSPDKTKLYAMLEGPLVGADGAKEADAGVDYLRVLEFDIPSRQWTGKFWKYPLAAAGNAIGDFNMIDATSALVIERDSQEGTKSAACAGKAEPGCFDKPAQFKRVYKVEFSPETAGQAMRKVGYIDLMAMKDPDGKAKQGTTAGVLDFPFFTIENVVVVDPTHIVVGNDNNLPYSAGRAPQKADDNEFVLLEVGELLKAK
;
A
#
# COMPACT_ATOMS: atom_id res chain seq x y z
N PRO A 1 20.55 8.36 -11.75
CA PRO A 1 19.29 9.11 -11.73
C PRO A 1 18.21 8.29 -12.46
N ASP A 2 17.16 7.91 -11.74
CA ASP A 2 16.14 7.01 -12.30
C ASP A 2 15.19 7.73 -13.29
N HIS A 3 15.32 9.07 -13.44
CA HIS A 3 14.60 9.87 -14.43
C HIS A 3 15.58 10.56 -15.42
N PRO A 4 15.33 10.51 -16.75
CA PRO A 4 16.29 10.94 -17.77
C PRO A 4 16.56 12.45 -17.80
N THR A 5 15.69 13.28 -17.22
CA THR A 5 15.91 14.74 -17.15
C THR A 5 16.76 15.16 -15.94
N VAL A 6 17.03 14.24 -15.00
CA VAL A 6 17.84 14.54 -13.82
C VAL A 6 19.31 14.44 -14.21
N THR A 7 19.99 15.58 -14.25
CA THR A 7 21.40 15.68 -14.63
C THR A 7 22.32 15.72 -13.40
N THR A 8 23.53 15.20 -13.57
CA THR A 8 24.58 15.32 -12.55
C THR A 8 25.19 16.73 -12.58
N PRO A 9 25.44 17.37 -11.43
CA PRO A 9 26.08 18.67 -11.39
C PRO A 9 27.51 18.62 -11.95
N GLY A 10 27.97 19.73 -12.55
CA GLY A 10 29.33 19.84 -13.09
C GLY A 10 30.43 20.03 -12.04
N ALA A 11 30.07 20.20 -10.76
CA ALA A 11 31.00 20.36 -9.64
C ALA A 11 30.74 19.29 -8.57
N PRO A 12 31.78 18.73 -7.93
CA PRO A 12 31.63 17.68 -6.89
C PRO A 12 30.80 18.11 -5.66
N THR A 13 30.68 19.42 -5.41
CA THR A 13 29.89 19.98 -4.32
C THR A 13 28.44 20.30 -4.72
N GLY A 14 28.09 20.13 -6.00
CA GLY A 14 26.75 20.38 -6.50
C GLY A 14 25.77 19.34 -5.96
N LYS A 15 24.56 19.79 -5.58
CA LYS A 15 23.46 18.93 -5.16
C LYS A 15 22.52 18.67 -6.33
N VAL A 16 22.00 17.46 -6.43
CA VAL A 16 20.87 17.13 -7.30
C VAL A 16 19.59 17.44 -6.53
N ALA A 17 18.72 18.27 -7.07
CA ALA A 17 17.40 18.53 -6.49
C ALA A 17 16.42 17.45 -6.96
N PHE A 18 15.77 16.78 -6.01
CA PHE A 18 14.68 15.84 -6.25
C PHE A 18 13.78 15.80 -5.01
N GLU A 19 12.49 15.57 -5.21
CA GLU A 19 11.48 15.54 -4.13
C GLU A 19 10.92 14.13 -3.93
N VAL A 20 11.16 13.22 -4.88
CA VAL A 20 10.75 11.82 -4.82
C VAL A 20 12.00 10.97 -4.63
N THR A 21 12.05 10.23 -3.53
CA THR A 21 13.18 9.31 -3.28
C THR A 21 13.08 8.04 -4.13
N ARG A 22 14.19 7.32 -4.28
CA ARG A 22 14.24 6.08 -5.05
C ARG A 22 13.24 5.07 -4.50
N SER A 23 12.51 4.40 -5.39
CA SER A 23 11.44 3.47 -5.01
C SER A 23 10.44 4.13 -4.07
N LYS A 24 9.99 5.35 -4.39
CA LYS A 24 8.89 6.05 -3.70
C LYS A 24 7.99 6.82 -4.68
N GLY A 25 7.92 6.35 -5.93
CA GLY A 25 7.13 6.92 -7.03
C GLY A 25 5.65 6.55 -6.93
N PHE A 26 4.95 6.47 -8.06
CA PHE A 26 3.58 5.96 -8.08
C PHE A 26 3.55 4.45 -7.78
N GLU A 27 2.68 4.05 -6.87
CA GLU A 27 2.46 2.64 -6.49
C GLU A 27 1.04 2.20 -6.85
N GLY A 28 0.04 2.94 -6.36
CA GLY A 28 -1.37 2.64 -6.61
C GLY A 28 -2.00 3.63 -7.59
N MET A 29 -2.95 3.19 -8.39
CA MET A 29 -3.72 4.07 -9.27
C MET A 29 -5.15 3.59 -9.42
N ALA A 30 -6.10 4.47 -9.10
CA ALA A 30 -7.52 4.17 -9.16
C ALA A 30 -8.23 5.01 -10.22
N MET A 31 -9.21 4.42 -10.92
CA MET A 31 -10.06 5.13 -11.87
C MET A 31 -11.38 5.54 -11.20
N SER A 32 -11.85 6.76 -11.46
CA SER A 32 -13.18 7.18 -10.99
C SER A 32 -14.30 6.31 -11.60
N PRO A 33 -15.46 6.13 -10.93
CA PRO A 33 -16.54 5.31 -11.45
C PRO A 33 -17.09 5.75 -12.82
N ASP A 34 -17.08 7.07 -13.07
CA ASP A 34 -17.47 7.67 -14.36
C ASP A 34 -16.36 7.59 -15.43
N LYS A 35 -15.18 7.07 -15.08
CA LYS A 35 -14.01 6.90 -15.93
C LYS A 35 -13.44 8.19 -16.52
N THR A 36 -13.70 9.33 -15.87
CA THR A 36 -13.17 10.63 -16.31
C THR A 36 -11.87 11.02 -15.60
N LYS A 37 -11.58 10.41 -14.44
CA LYS A 37 -10.39 10.69 -13.63
C LYS A 37 -9.57 9.45 -13.35
N LEU A 38 -8.26 9.65 -13.22
CA LEU A 38 -7.36 8.73 -12.51
C LEU A 38 -6.87 9.43 -11.23
N TYR A 39 -6.70 8.65 -10.18
CA TYR A 39 -6.12 9.06 -8.91
C TYR A 39 -4.85 8.24 -8.69
N ALA A 40 -3.70 8.85 -8.91
CA ALA A 40 -2.39 8.20 -8.79
C ALA A 40 -1.78 8.48 -7.42
N MET A 41 -1.41 7.43 -6.69
CA MET A 41 -0.94 7.50 -5.31
C MET A 41 0.56 7.19 -5.23
N LEU A 42 1.29 8.01 -4.49
CA LEU A 42 2.71 7.78 -4.24
C LEU A 42 2.92 6.66 -3.21
N GLU A 43 3.95 5.84 -3.39
CA GLU A 43 4.41 4.82 -2.44
C GLU A 43 4.96 5.47 -1.16
N GLY A 44 5.61 6.63 -1.30
CA GLY A 44 6.28 7.36 -0.22
C GLY A 44 5.96 8.85 -0.17
N PRO A 45 6.23 9.48 0.98
CA PRO A 45 6.08 10.92 1.13
C PRO A 45 7.12 11.64 0.25
N LEU A 46 6.75 12.83 -0.25
CA LEU A 46 7.74 13.71 -0.85
C LEU A 46 8.71 14.20 0.22
N VAL A 47 9.89 14.65 -0.22
CA VAL A 47 10.97 15.13 0.62
C VAL A 47 11.31 16.57 0.25
N GLY A 48 11.37 17.45 1.25
CA GLY A 48 11.77 18.84 1.12
C GLY A 48 13.28 19.01 0.94
N ALA A 49 13.71 20.24 0.63
CA ALA A 49 15.13 20.56 0.39
C ALA A 49 16.04 20.35 1.62
N ASP A 50 15.47 20.32 2.82
CA ASP A 50 16.13 20.01 4.09
C ASP A 50 16.22 18.50 4.37
N GLY A 51 15.63 17.66 3.52
CA GLY A 51 15.55 16.22 3.69
C GLY A 51 14.38 15.75 4.56
N ALA A 52 13.52 16.67 5.04
CA ALA A 52 12.34 16.31 5.80
C ALA A 52 11.25 15.74 4.89
N LYS A 53 10.58 14.69 5.34
CA LYS A 53 9.41 14.12 4.64
C LYS A 53 8.20 15.02 4.86
N GLU A 54 7.27 15.00 3.90
CA GLU A 54 5.97 15.60 4.08
C GLU A 54 5.19 14.94 5.22
N ALA A 55 4.77 15.76 6.17
CA ALA A 55 4.01 15.35 7.33
C ALA A 55 3.05 16.46 7.77
N ASP A 56 1.89 16.07 8.30
CA ASP A 56 0.95 16.95 8.99
C ASP A 56 0.91 16.55 10.47
N ALA A 57 1.16 17.50 11.37
CA ALA A 57 1.19 17.25 12.83
C ALA A 57 2.08 16.05 13.25
N GLY A 58 3.20 15.85 12.55
CA GLY A 58 4.14 14.76 12.83
C GLY A 58 3.76 13.40 12.24
N VAL A 59 2.71 13.33 11.42
CA VAL A 59 2.30 12.12 10.70
C VAL A 59 2.68 12.26 9.23
N ASP A 60 3.61 11.43 8.77
CA ASP A 60 3.97 11.31 7.34
C ASP A 60 2.72 11.01 6.50
N TYR A 61 2.59 11.64 5.34
CA TYR A 61 1.48 11.36 4.42
C TYR A 61 1.94 11.11 3.00
N LEU A 62 1.12 10.35 2.27
CA LEU A 62 1.30 10.07 0.85
C LEU A 62 0.34 10.94 0.04
N ARG A 63 0.77 11.40 -1.14
CA ARG A 63 -0.11 12.17 -2.02
C ARG A 63 -0.91 11.24 -2.94
N VAL A 64 -2.21 11.50 -3.03
CA VAL A 64 -3.10 10.97 -4.07
C VAL A 64 -3.39 12.10 -5.05
N LEU A 65 -2.93 11.98 -6.30
CA LEU A 65 -2.93 13.04 -7.32
C LEU A 65 -4.00 12.79 -8.38
N GLU A 66 -4.80 13.82 -8.71
CA GLU A 66 -5.86 13.71 -9.72
C GLU A 66 -5.33 14.02 -11.13
N PHE A 67 -5.64 13.12 -12.07
CA PHE A 67 -5.42 13.27 -13.49
C PHE A 67 -6.76 13.26 -14.24
N ASP A 68 -6.98 14.26 -15.09
CA ASP A 68 -8.13 14.33 -15.99
C ASP A 68 -7.85 13.54 -17.27
N ILE A 69 -8.60 12.45 -17.49
CA ILE A 69 -8.44 11.60 -18.67
C ILE A 69 -8.81 12.35 -19.96
N PRO A 70 -9.97 13.05 -20.05
CA PRO A 70 -10.37 13.75 -21.28
C PRO A 70 -9.33 14.77 -21.78
N SER A 71 -8.82 15.63 -20.89
CA SER A 71 -7.83 16.66 -21.24
C SER A 71 -6.40 16.13 -21.23
N ARG A 72 -6.16 14.94 -20.65
CA ARG A 72 -4.84 14.33 -20.44
C ARG A 72 -3.90 15.22 -19.63
N GLN A 73 -4.43 15.83 -18.57
CA GLN A 73 -3.67 16.75 -17.72
C GLN A 73 -3.81 16.39 -16.24
N TRP A 74 -2.74 16.58 -15.48
CA TRP A 74 -2.82 16.65 -14.03
C TRP A 74 -3.63 17.89 -13.65
N THR A 75 -4.61 17.74 -12.76
CA THR A 75 -5.50 18.87 -12.42
C THR A 75 -4.90 19.81 -11.36
N GLY A 76 -3.79 19.38 -10.73
CA GLY A 76 -3.17 20.05 -9.59
C GLY A 76 -3.85 19.74 -8.25
N LYS A 77 -4.99 19.05 -8.25
CA LYS A 77 -5.62 18.57 -7.02
C LYS A 77 -4.89 17.34 -6.48
N PHE A 78 -4.80 17.28 -5.17
CA PHE A 78 -4.31 16.11 -4.45
C PHE A 78 -5.02 15.95 -3.12
N TRP A 79 -4.90 14.77 -2.51
CA TRP A 79 -5.30 14.50 -1.13
C TRP A 79 -4.13 13.88 -0.38
N LYS A 80 -4.16 14.02 0.95
CA LYS A 80 -3.12 13.48 1.84
C LYS A 80 -3.62 12.17 2.45
N TYR A 81 -3.00 11.05 2.15
CA TYR A 81 -3.25 9.79 2.85
C TYR A 81 -2.31 9.70 4.06
N PRO A 82 -2.80 9.83 5.30
CA PRO A 82 -1.95 9.75 6.48
C PRO A 82 -1.50 8.30 6.74
N LEU A 83 -0.20 8.08 6.85
CA LEU A 83 0.33 6.76 7.19
C LEU A 83 -0.06 6.37 8.62
N ALA A 84 -0.37 5.09 8.84
CA ALA A 84 -0.62 4.56 10.17
C ALA A 84 0.66 4.48 11.02
N ALA A 85 1.82 4.30 10.37
CA ALA A 85 3.13 4.33 10.99
C ALA A 85 4.18 4.89 10.04
N ALA A 86 5.17 5.60 10.58
CA ALA A 86 6.28 6.12 9.80
C ALA A 86 7.07 4.97 9.15
N GLY A 87 7.38 5.11 7.85
CA GLY A 87 8.10 4.09 7.09
C GLY A 87 7.22 2.99 6.49
N ASN A 88 5.90 3.00 6.75
CA ASN A 88 4.97 2.22 5.95
C ASN A 88 4.92 2.73 4.50
N ALA A 89 4.49 1.85 3.63
CA ALA A 89 4.23 2.12 2.21
C ALA A 89 2.85 1.56 1.85
N ILE A 90 2.34 1.97 0.70
CA ILE A 90 1.17 1.32 0.12
C ILE A 90 1.57 0.14 -0.76
N GLY A 91 0.59 -0.69 -1.11
CA GLY A 91 0.74 -1.73 -2.13
C GLY A 91 -0.27 -1.61 -3.28
N ASP A 92 -1.47 -1.09 -3.02
CA ASP A 92 -2.45 -0.78 -4.08
C ASP A 92 -3.51 0.22 -3.59
N PHE A 93 -4.23 0.81 -4.53
CA PHE A 93 -5.29 1.79 -4.33
C PHE A 93 -6.39 1.65 -5.39
N ASN A 94 -7.64 1.43 -4.97
CA ASN A 94 -8.78 1.26 -5.88
C ASN A 94 -10.05 1.95 -5.39
N MET A 95 -10.83 2.55 -6.29
CA MET A 95 -12.09 3.23 -5.95
C MET A 95 -13.18 2.20 -5.60
N ILE A 96 -13.99 2.53 -4.60
CA ILE A 96 -15.26 1.84 -4.32
C ILE A 96 -16.40 2.59 -5.03
N ASP A 97 -16.44 3.91 -4.85
CA ASP A 97 -17.42 4.83 -5.41
C ASP A 97 -16.78 6.18 -5.74
N ALA A 98 -17.56 7.26 -5.90
CA ALA A 98 -17.02 8.58 -6.26
C ALA A 98 -16.21 9.26 -5.14
N THR A 99 -16.37 8.82 -3.89
CA THR A 99 -15.87 9.49 -2.68
C THR A 99 -15.19 8.54 -1.69
N SER A 100 -15.17 7.25 -1.97
CA SER A 100 -14.51 6.26 -1.12
C SER A 100 -13.68 5.26 -1.91
N ALA A 101 -12.61 4.79 -1.29
CA ALA A 101 -11.62 3.91 -1.91
C ALA A 101 -11.02 2.93 -0.89
N LEU A 102 -10.38 1.89 -1.41
CA LEU A 102 -9.57 0.93 -0.66
C LEU A 102 -8.09 1.23 -0.87
N VAL A 103 -7.30 1.18 0.19
CA VAL A 103 -5.84 1.35 0.17
C VAL A 103 -5.21 0.19 0.92
N ILE A 104 -4.28 -0.54 0.30
CA ILE A 104 -3.40 -1.44 1.04
C ILE A 104 -2.27 -0.62 1.65
N GLU A 105 -2.07 -0.73 2.96
CA GLU A 105 -0.91 -0.18 3.67
C GLU A 105 -0.18 -1.30 4.39
N ARG A 106 1.15 -1.31 4.26
CA ARG A 106 2.01 -2.39 4.74
C ARG A 106 3.32 -1.85 5.31
N ASP A 107 3.88 -2.59 6.26
CA ASP A 107 5.28 -2.43 6.64
C ASP A 107 6.22 -2.99 5.57
N SER A 108 7.51 -2.73 5.71
CA SER A 108 8.56 -3.25 4.80
C SER A 108 9.12 -4.61 5.24
N GLN A 109 8.34 -5.40 5.99
CA GLN A 109 8.73 -6.73 6.46
C GLN A 109 7.93 -7.82 5.73
N GLU A 110 8.43 -9.05 5.78
CA GLU A 110 7.74 -10.24 5.29
C GLU A 110 7.89 -11.40 6.28
N GLY A 111 7.09 -12.46 6.09
CA GLY A 111 7.20 -13.67 6.88
C GLY A 111 6.28 -13.73 8.09
N THR A 112 5.82 -14.94 8.38
CA THR A 112 4.91 -15.22 9.49
C THR A 112 5.64 -15.21 10.84
N LYS A 113 4.93 -14.77 11.88
CA LYS A 113 5.43 -14.73 13.27
C LYS A 113 5.85 -16.10 13.79
N SER A 114 5.22 -17.18 13.32
CA SER A 114 5.58 -18.55 13.77
C SER A 114 6.94 -19.01 13.26
N ALA A 115 7.48 -18.37 12.22
CA ALA A 115 8.80 -18.65 11.65
C ALA A 115 9.83 -17.56 12.02
N ALA A 116 9.57 -16.76 13.06
CA ALA A 116 10.52 -15.76 13.55
C ALA A 116 11.79 -16.40 14.12
N CYS A 117 12.92 -15.72 13.97
CA CYS A 117 14.17 -16.15 14.58
C CYS A 117 14.11 -16.09 16.12
N ALA A 118 14.57 -17.15 16.79
CA ALA A 118 14.68 -17.20 18.26
C ALA A 118 15.97 -16.51 18.72
N GLY A 119 16.09 -15.21 18.47
CA GLY A 119 17.26 -14.40 18.82
C GLY A 119 18.02 -13.94 17.59
N LYS A 120 19.17 -14.58 17.28
CA LYS A 120 20.02 -14.15 16.17
C LYS A 120 19.35 -14.46 14.82
N ALA A 121 19.50 -13.55 13.85
CA ALA A 121 19.11 -13.78 12.47
C ALA A 121 19.83 -15.01 11.88
N GLU A 122 19.06 -15.95 11.32
CA GLU A 122 19.55 -17.17 10.67
C GLU A 122 18.80 -17.44 9.36
N PRO A 123 19.40 -18.15 8.38
CA PRO A 123 18.78 -18.36 7.06
C PRO A 123 17.43 -19.09 7.07
N GLY A 124 17.12 -19.86 8.12
CA GLY A 124 15.92 -20.68 8.24
C GLY A 124 14.75 -20.01 8.97
N CYS A 125 14.82 -18.71 9.23
CA CYS A 125 13.80 -17.96 9.95
C CYS A 125 13.73 -16.50 9.47
N PHE A 126 12.67 -15.79 9.86
CA PHE A 126 12.54 -14.36 9.62
C PHE A 126 13.09 -13.57 10.81
N ASP A 127 14.13 -12.76 10.58
CA ASP A 127 14.70 -11.86 11.59
C ASP A 127 13.65 -10.86 12.10
N LYS A 128 12.93 -10.26 11.17
CA LYS A 128 11.86 -9.29 11.42
C LYS A 128 10.61 -9.71 10.64
N PRO A 129 9.74 -10.57 11.21
CA PRO A 129 8.53 -10.98 10.53
C PRO A 129 7.58 -9.79 10.30
N ALA A 130 6.64 -9.94 9.37
CA ALA A 130 5.60 -8.97 9.11
C ALA A 130 4.79 -8.63 10.38
N GLN A 131 4.55 -7.35 10.61
CA GLN A 131 3.82 -6.81 11.77
C GLN A 131 2.54 -6.09 11.37
N PHE A 132 2.51 -5.48 10.19
CA PHE A 132 1.42 -4.60 9.76
C PHE A 132 1.11 -4.80 8.28
N LYS A 133 -0.10 -5.29 7.98
CA LYS A 133 -0.66 -5.42 6.63
C LYS A 133 -2.16 -5.15 6.70
N ARG A 134 -2.65 -4.08 6.08
CA ARG A 134 -4.07 -3.68 6.19
C ARG A 134 -4.65 -3.21 4.87
N VAL A 135 -5.92 -3.48 4.66
CA VAL A 135 -6.75 -2.79 3.66
C VAL A 135 -7.58 -1.74 4.41
N TYR A 136 -7.32 -0.47 4.17
CA TYR A 136 -8.11 0.64 4.69
C TYR A 136 -9.24 1.00 3.74
N LYS A 137 -10.44 1.28 4.26
CA LYS A 137 -11.41 2.13 3.58
C LYS A 137 -11.13 3.58 3.92
N VAL A 138 -11.01 4.41 2.89
CA VAL A 138 -10.79 5.85 3.03
C VAL A 138 -11.85 6.65 2.30
N GLU A 139 -12.10 7.87 2.78
CA GLU A 139 -13.00 8.82 2.16
C GLU A 139 -12.32 10.14 1.82
N PHE A 140 -12.74 10.70 0.68
CA PHE A 140 -12.27 11.97 0.15
C PHE A 140 -13.27 12.51 -0.89
N SER A 141 -13.15 13.78 -1.25
CA SER A 141 -14.05 14.44 -2.19
C SER A 141 -13.36 15.62 -2.89
N PRO A 142 -13.90 16.12 -4.01
CA PRO A 142 -13.42 17.35 -4.63
C PRO A 142 -13.34 18.54 -3.68
N GLU A 143 -14.27 18.64 -2.72
CA GLU A 143 -14.36 19.71 -1.73
C GLU A 143 -13.27 19.62 -0.65
N THR A 144 -12.71 18.42 -0.44
CA THR A 144 -11.63 18.17 0.53
C THR A 144 -10.25 18.09 -0.13
N ALA A 145 -10.11 18.57 -1.37
CA ALA A 145 -8.80 18.65 -2.03
C ALA A 145 -7.81 19.44 -1.16
N GLY A 146 -6.58 18.92 -1.05
CA GLY A 146 -5.50 19.41 -0.20
C GLY A 146 -5.58 18.94 1.26
N GLN A 147 -6.68 18.30 1.68
CA GLN A 147 -6.89 17.84 3.04
C GLN A 147 -6.52 16.35 3.21
N ALA A 148 -6.44 15.90 4.46
CA ALA A 148 -6.26 14.50 4.80
C ALA A 148 -7.51 13.67 4.44
N MET A 149 -7.29 12.53 3.78
CA MET A 149 -8.33 11.52 3.59
C MET A 149 -8.72 10.93 4.94
N ARG A 150 -10.01 10.67 5.13
CA ARG A 150 -10.50 10.08 6.37
C ARG A 150 -10.43 8.56 6.30
N LYS A 151 -9.69 7.93 7.21
CA LYS A 151 -9.72 6.47 7.41
C LYS A 151 -11.02 6.09 8.12
N VAL A 152 -11.88 5.32 7.45
CA VAL A 152 -13.19 4.87 7.97
C VAL A 152 -13.03 3.60 8.80
N GLY A 153 -12.22 2.66 8.33
CA GLY A 153 -11.99 1.37 8.96
C GLY A 153 -10.96 0.56 8.17
N TYR A 154 -10.68 -0.66 8.62
CA TYR A 154 -9.73 -1.54 7.93
C TYR A 154 -10.04 -3.03 8.13
N ILE A 155 -9.50 -3.84 7.21
CA ILE A 155 -9.27 -5.27 7.40
C ILE A 155 -7.80 -5.48 7.75
N ASP A 156 -7.54 -6.27 8.80
CA ASP A 156 -6.18 -6.69 9.16
C ASP A 156 -5.83 -7.98 8.41
N LEU A 157 -4.93 -7.87 7.43
CA LEU A 157 -4.51 -9.00 6.59
C LEU A 157 -3.61 -9.97 7.35
N MET A 158 -3.12 -9.60 8.54
CA MET A 158 -2.39 -10.52 9.42
C MET A 158 -3.32 -11.35 10.32
N ALA A 159 -4.63 -11.10 10.27
CA ALA A 159 -5.61 -11.71 11.19
C ALA A 159 -6.94 -12.10 10.50
N MET A 160 -6.88 -12.59 9.26
CA MET A 160 -8.07 -12.95 8.50
C MET A 160 -8.63 -14.29 9.00
N LYS A 161 -9.86 -14.27 9.50
CA LYS A 161 -10.53 -15.50 9.99
C LYS A 161 -11.00 -16.35 8.79
N ASP A 162 -10.83 -17.65 8.91
CA ASP A 162 -11.32 -18.64 7.93
C ASP A 162 -12.34 -19.59 8.58
N PRO A 163 -13.55 -19.11 8.88
CA PRO A 163 -14.56 -19.90 9.60
C PRO A 163 -15.04 -21.13 8.82
N ASP A 164 -14.92 -21.09 7.49
CA ASP A 164 -15.38 -22.15 6.60
C ASP A 164 -14.25 -23.09 6.13
N GLY A 165 -13.01 -22.86 6.57
CA GLY A 165 -11.85 -23.69 6.20
C GLY A 165 -11.51 -23.64 4.70
N LYS A 166 -11.65 -22.48 4.05
CA LYS A 166 -11.43 -22.28 2.61
C LYS A 166 -9.96 -22.01 2.24
N ALA A 167 -9.12 -21.61 3.19
CA ALA A 167 -7.74 -21.23 2.92
C ALA A 167 -6.88 -22.44 2.49
N LYS A 168 -6.47 -22.47 1.22
CA LYS A 168 -5.67 -23.57 0.65
C LYS A 168 -4.23 -23.61 1.17
N GLN A 169 -3.68 -22.45 1.53
CA GLN A 169 -2.35 -22.32 2.14
C GLN A 169 -2.33 -22.78 3.61
N GLY A 170 -3.50 -23.12 4.16
CA GLY A 170 -3.67 -23.47 5.56
C GLY A 170 -3.87 -22.24 6.45
N THR A 171 -4.12 -22.51 7.74
CA THR A 171 -4.33 -21.48 8.75
C THR A 171 -3.62 -21.85 10.04
N THR A 172 -3.30 -20.85 10.85
CA THR A 172 -2.88 -21.04 12.24
C THR A 172 -4.05 -20.71 13.16
N ALA A 173 -4.59 -21.71 13.86
CA ALA A 173 -5.75 -21.55 14.75
C ALA A 173 -6.97 -20.88 14.06
N GLY A 174 -7.24 -21.23 12.80
CA GLY A 174 -8.36 -20.68 12.01
C GLY A 174 -8.10 -19.27 11.45
N VAL A 175 -6.86 -18.78 11.51
CA VAL A 175 -6.44 -17.49 10.95
C VAL A 175 -5.52 -17.72 9.76
N LEU A 176 -5.87 -17.12 8.62
CA LEU A 176 -5.01 -16.92 7.47
C LEU A 176 -4.26 -15.60 7.64
N ASP A 177 -2.93 -15.65 7.62
CA ASP A 177 -2.09 -14.47 7.53
C ASP A 177 -1.65 -14.20 6.08
N PHE A 178 -1.42 -12.92 5.78
CA PHE A 178 -0.93 -12.44 4.48
C PHE A 178 0.40 -11.68 4.67
N PRO A 179 1.48 -12.35 5.10
CA PRO A 179 2.69 -11.71 5.60
C PRO A 179 3.65 -11.29 4.48
N PHE A 180 3.15 -10.72 3.40
CA PHE A 180 3.94 -10.44 2.20
C PHE A 180 4.49 -9.03 2.16
N PHE A 181 5.63 -8.87 1.50
CA PHE A 181 6.17 -7.55 1.16
C PHE A 181 5.34 -6.88 0.05
N THR A 182 4.98 -7.65 -0.97
CA THR A 182 4.35 -7.24 -2.24
C THR A 182 2.86 -7.62 -2.30
N ILE A 183 2.06 -7.04 -1.39
CA ILE A 183 0.59 -7.12 -1.48
C ILE A 183 0.11 -6.01 -2.42
N GLU A 184 0.01 -6.32 -3.71
CA GLU A 184 -0.08 -5.29 -4.76
C GLU A 184 -1.45 -5.23 -5.47
N ASN A 185 -2.46 -5.91 -4.93
CA ASN A 185 -3.79 -5.90 -5.54
C ASN A 185 -4.90 -5.84 -4.49
N VAL A 186 -5.81 -4.87 -4.63
CA VAL A 186 -7.11 -4.85 -3.98
C VAL A 186 -8.19 -4.40 -4.94
N VAL A 187 -9.32 -5.12 -5.00
CA VAL A 187 -10.46 -4.71 -5.85
C VAL A 187 -11.78 -5.15 -5.23
N VAL A 188 -12.82 -4.32 -5.38
CA VAL A 188 -14.20 -4.69 -5.02
C VAL A 188 -14.76 -5.65 -6.08
N VAL A 189 -15.32 -6.77 -5.63
CA VAL A 189 -15.98 -7.75 -6.51
C VAL A 189 -17.48 -7.54 -6.54
N ASP A 190 -18.08 -7.33 -5.37
CA ASP A 190 -19.52 -7.14 -5.18
C ASP A 190 -19.78 -6.30 -3.91
N PRO A 191 -21.04 -6.02 -3.52
CA PRO A 191 -21.36 -5.18 -2.36
C PRO A 191 -20.81 -5.66 -1.01
N THR A 192 -20.30 -6.88 -0.93
CA THR A 192 -19.79 -7.50 0.29
C THR A 192 -18.39 -8.06 0.17
N HIS A 193 -17.82 -8.18 -1.02
CA HIS A 193 -16.54 -8.85 -1.22
C HIS A 193 -15.46 -7.99 -1.87
N ILE A 194 -14.23 -8.23 -1.45
CA ILE A 194 -13.02 -7.74 -2.12
C ILE A 194 -12.11 -8.92 -2.44
N VAL A 195 -11.25 -8.75 -3.45
CA VAL A 195 -10.09 -9.61 -3.67
C VAL A 195 -8.84 -8.88 -3.19
N VAL A 196 -7.94 -9.60 -2.54
CA VAL A 196 -6.58 -9.18 -2.21
C VAL A 196 -5.58 -10.14 -2.87
N GLY A 197 -4.53 -9.61 -3.48
CA GLY A 197 -3.52 -10.39 -4.21
C GLY A 197 -2.14 -10.37 -3.55
N ASN A 198 -1.45 -11.51 -3.60
CA ASN A 198 0.00 -11.62 -3.36
C ASN A 198 0.70 -11.70 -4.72
N ASP A 199 1.51 -10.69 -5.05
CA ASP A 199 2.54 -10.81 -6.08
C ASP A 199 3.78 -11.38 -5.40
N ASN A 200 4.14 -12.62 -5.69
CA ASN A 200 5.23 -13.30 -5.00
C ASN A 200 6.63 -12.74 -5.29
N ASN A 201 6.75 -11.73 -6.16
CA ASN A 201 7.99 -11.00 -6.47
C ASN A 201 9.19 -11.93 -6.69
N LEU A 202 8.99 -13.01 -7.45
CA LEU A 202 10.01 -14.04 -7.68
C LEU A 202 11.24 -13.44 -8.41
N PRO A 203 12.49 -13.71 -7.97
CA PRO A 203 12.91 -14.60 -6.87
C PRO A 203 13.25 -13.88 -5.54
N TYR A 204 12.80 -12.64 -5.34
CA TYR A 204 13.30 -11.76 -4.29
C TYR A 204 12.52 -11.79 -2.97
N SER A 205 11.31 -12.35 -2.94
CA SER A 205 10.51 -12.55 -1.72
C SER A 205 10.35 -14.04 -1.38
N ALA A 206 10.39 -14.35 -0.09
CA ALA A 206 10.17 -15.70 0.45
C ALA A 206 8.72 -15.90 0.95
N GLY A 207 7.95 -14.82 1.11
CA GLY A 207 6.57 -14.87 1.57
C GLY A 207 6.44 -15.55 2.93
N ARG A 208 5.71 -16.66 3.04
CA ARG A 208 5.42 -17.34 4.32
C ARG A 208 6.54 -18.23 4.83
N ALA A 209 7.40 -18.77 3.97
CA ALA A 209 8.36 -19.81 4.36
C ALA A 209 9.80 -19.40 3.99
N PRO A 210 10.75 -19.37 4.94
CA PRO A 210 12.14 -19.07 4.62
C PRO A 210 12.69 -20.00 3.54
N GLN A 211 13.47 -19.45 2.61
CA GLN A 211 14.12 -20.20 1.51
C GLN A 211 13.16 -20.89 0.53
N LYS A 212 11.86 -20.55 0.54
CA LYS A 212 10.88 -21.06 -0.41
C LYS A 212 10.11 -19.88 -0.99
N ALA A 213 10.08 -19.76 -2.31
CA ALA A 213 9.20 -18.78 -2.95
C ALA A 213 7.73 -19.15 -2.67
N ASP A 214 6.90 -18.15 -2.37
CA ASP A 214 5.47 -18.34 -2.18
C ASP A 214 4.72 -18.40 -3.51
N ASP A 215 3.46 -18.81 -3.46
CA ASP A 215 2.59 -18.81 -4.63
C ASP A 215 2.05 -17.40 -4.89
N ASN A 216 1.83 -17.07 -6.17
CA ASN A 216 0.90 -15.99 -6.49
C ASN A 216 -0.50 -16.43 -6.04
N GLU A 217 -1.15 -15.60 -5.23
CA GLU A 217 -2.39 -15.97 -4.54
C GLU A 217 -3.40 -14.84 -4.62
N PHE A 218 -4.67 -15.20 -4.82
CA PHE A 218 -5.81 -14.30 -4.62
C PHE A 218 -6.66 -14.81 -3.47
N VAL A 219 -7.02 -13.92 -2.55
CA VAL A 219 -7.94 -14.19 -1.45
C VAL A 219 -9.20 -13.38 -1.65
N LEU A 220 -10.34 -14.06 -1.72
CA LEU A 220 -11.66 -13.43 -1.71
C LEU A 220 -12.10 -13.26 -0.25
N LEU A 221 -12.31 -12.02 0.18
CA LEU A 221 -12.70 -11.66 1.54
C LEU A 221 -14.11 -11.10 1.57
N GLU A 222 -14.94 -11.60 2.48
CA GLU A 222 -16.21 -10.96 2.83
C GLU A 222 -15.94 -9.82 3.83
N VAL A 223 -16.22 -8.60 3.42
CA VAL A 223 -15.89 -7.34 4.10
C VAL A 223 -17.07 -6.37 4.09
N GLY A 224 -18.30 -6.88 4.02
CA GLY A 224 -19.51 -6.08 3.83
C GLY A 224 -19.73 -5.00 4.89
N GLU A 225 -19.31 -5.24 6.14
CA GLU A 225 -19.34 -4.21 7.19
C GLU A 225 -18.43 -3.03 6.87
N LEU A 226 -17.20 -3.30 6.42
CA LEU A 226 -16.25 -2.26 6.04
C LEU A 226 -16.76 -1.46 4.83
N LEU A 227 -17.27 -2.14 3.80
CA LEU A 227 -17.78 -1.47 2.60
C LEU A 227 -18.99 -0.57 2.89
N LYS A 228 -19.85 -0.95 3.84
CA LYS A 228 -21.03 -0.16 4.25
C LYS A 228 -20.72 0.95 5.27
N ALA A 229 -19.60 0.86 5.98
CA ALA A 229 -19.21 1.83 7.00
C ALA A 229 -19.12 3.25 6.43
N LYS A 230 -19.57 4.23 7.20
CA LYS A 230 -19.45 5.66 6.93
C LYS A 230 -18.70 6.27 8.09
#